data_AF-A0A644Z9C2-F1
#
_entry.id   AF-A0A644Z9C2-F1
#
_cell.length_a   1.000
_cell.length_b   1.000
_cell.length_c   1.000
_cell.angle_alpha   90.00
_cell.angle_beta   90.00
_cell.angle_gamma   90.00
#
_symmetry.space_group_name_H-M   'P 1'
#
loop_
_entity.id
_entity.type
_entity.pdbx_description
1 polymer ?
#
loop_
_entity_poly.entity_id
_entity_poly.type
_entity_poly.pdbx_seq_one_letter_code
_entity_poly.pdbx_strand_id
1 'polypeptide(L)'
;MEKVIRNPKVKLKAVRFTPASEVSPAKGEAFDHLEKTITACFDHVLVTPYLMLGATDARKYQKLSKHIYRFTPVRMDRSEVERMHGVDERISEQNIRLAATFYATLIQG
;
A
#
# COMPACT_ATOMS: atom_id res chain seq x y z
N MET A 1 0.42 -23.20 -16.84
CA MET A 1 -0.86 -23.14 -17.56
C MET A 1 -0.99 -24.18 -18.66
N GLU A 2 0.08 -24.50 -19.42
CA GLU A 2 0.04 -25.56 -20.45
C GLU A 2 -0.47 -26.91 -19.92
N LYS A 3 -0.01 -27.32 -18.72
CA LYS A 3 -0.47 -28.52 -18.00
C LYS A 3 -1.96 -28.50 -17.63
N VAL A 4 -2.57 -27.32 -17.54
CA VAL A 4 -3.99 -27.11 -17.18
C VAL A 4 -4.86 -27.08 -18.45
N ILE A 5 -4.45 -26.33 -19.48
CA ILE A 5 -5.22 -26.16 -20.71
C ILE A 5 -5.24 -27.45 -21.55
N ARG A 6 -4.12 -28.18 -21.63
CA ARG A 6 -3.99 -29.47 -22.34
C ARG A 6 -4.57 -29.49 -23.77
N ASN A 7 -4.53 -28.36 -24.47
CA ASN A 7 -4.99 -28.24 -25.84
C ASN A 7 -3.89 -27.60 -26.69
N PRO A 8 -3.25 -28.36 -27.61
CA PRO A 8 -2.13 -27.86 -28.42
C PRO A 8 -2.54 -26.79 -29.44
N LYS A 9 -3.85 -26.60 -29.69
CA LYS A 9 -4.36 -25.52 -30.55
C LYS A 9 -4.40 -24.17 -29.83
N VAL A 10 -4.29 -24.14 -28.50
CA VAL A 10 -4.28 -22.91 -27.71
C VAL A 10 -2.82 -22.49 -27.47
N LYS A 11 -2.41 -21.33 -27.98
CA LYS A 11 -1.08 -20.76 -27.77
C LYS A 11 -1.13 -19.68 -26.70
N LEU A 12 -0.26 -19.77 -25.69
CA LEU A 12 -0.13 -18.76 -24.66
C LEU A 12 1.01 -17.79 -25.00
N LYS A 13 0.76 -16.50 -24.80
CA LYS A 13 1.79 -15.46 -24.87
C LYS A 13 1.61 -14.54 -23.69
N ALA A 14 2.66 -14.37 -22.89
CA ALA A 14 2.67 -13.32 -21.87
C ALA A 14 2.73 -11.96 -22.57
N VAL A 15 1.67 -11.15 -22.43
CA VAL A 15 1.62 -9.79 -22.99
C VAL A 15 2.29 -8.79 -22.04
N ARG A 16 2.16 -9.02 -20.73
CA ARG A 16 2.74 -8.17 -19.70
C ARG A 16 3.15 -9.03 -18.51
N PHE A 17 4.32 -8.74 -17.96
CA PHE A 17 4.83 -9.33 -16.74
C PHE A 17 5.34 -8.21 -15.84
N THR A 18 5.11 -8.32 -14.54
CA THR A 18 5.69 -7.42 -13.54
C THR A 18 6.04 -8.27 -12.34
N PRO A 19 7.33 -8.33 -11.93
CA PRO A 19 7.72 -9.11 -10.77
C PRO A 19 7.17 -8.48 -9.48
N ALA A 20 7.25 -9.24 -8.38
CA ALA A 20 6.98 -8.71 -7.06
C ALA A 20 7.92 -7.53 -6.77
N SER A 21 7.42 -6.50 -6.08
CA SER A 21 8.27 -5.40 -5.63
C SER A 21 9.20 -5.86 -4.50
N GLU A 22 10.34 -5.20 -4.37
CA GLU A 22 11.28 -5.41 -3.28
C GLU A 22 10.64 -5.10 -1.92
N VAL A 23 11.16 -5.78 -0.89
CA VAL A 23 10.75 -5.58 0.50
C VAL A 23 11.47 -4.36 1.04
N SER A 24 10.72 -3.39 1.55
CA SER A 24 11.30 -2.22 2.20
C SER A 24 11.78 -2.56 3.62
N PRO A 25 12.89 -1.96 4.09
CA PRO A 25 13.35 -2.15 5.46
C PRO A 25 12.30 -1.72 6.47
N ALA A 26 12.00 -2.55 7.47
CA ALA A 26 11.06 -2.21 8.55
C ALA A 26 11.78 -1.68 9.81
N LYS A 27 12.95 -1.07 9.62
CA LYS A 27 13.81 -0.51 10.67
C LYS A 27 14.66 0.61 10.08
N GLY A 28 15.11 1.52 10.94
CA GLY A 28 16.02 2.60 10.60
C GLY A 28 15.29 3.89 10.27
N GLU A 29 16.05 4.96 10.08
CA GLU A 29 15.56 6.35 10.13
C GLU A 29 14.28 6.61 9.30
N ALA A 30 14.21 6.09 8.08
CA ALA A 30 13.03 6.30 7.23
C ALA A 30 11.77 5.58 7.75
N PHE A 31 11.92 4.39 8.34
CA PHE A 31 10.81 3.68 8.98
C PHE A 31 10.46 4.34 10.32
N ASP A 32 11.47 4.75 11.11
CA ASP A 32 11.28 5.41 12.39
C ASP A 32 10.58 6.77 12.23
N HIS A 33 10.87 7.51 11.16
CA HIS A 33 10.16 8.76 10.80
C HIS A 33 8.68 8.50 10.50
N LEU A 34 8.40 7.44 9.72
CA LEU A 34 7.03 7.02 9.44
C LEU A 34 6.29 6.59 10.71
N GLU A 35 6.93 5.79 11.56
CA GLU A 35 6.38 5.34 12.84
C GLU A 35 6.04 6.53 13.74
N LYS A 36 6.97 7.47 13.92
CA LYS A 36 6.75 8.71 14.69
C LYS A 36 5.57 9.50 14.13
N THR A 37 5.51 9.70 12.82
CA THR A 37 4.40 10.40 12.16
C THR A 37 3.07 9.69 12.43
N ILE A 38 3.02 8.37 12.31
CA ILE A 38 1.81 7.58 12.62
C ILE A 38 1.41 7.78 14.08
N THR A 39 2.33 7.63 15.03
CA THR A 39 2.02 7.79 16.46
C THR A 39 1.62 9.22 16.85
N ALA A 40 2.05 10.24 16.09
CA ALA A 40 1.64 11.63 16.31
C ALA A 40 0.24 11.93 15.76
N CYS A 41 -0.19 11.25 14.69
CA CYS A 41 -1.50 11.49 14.08
C CYS A 41 -2.60 10.54 14.57
N PHE A 42 -2.23 9.41 15.18
CA PHE A 42 -3.16 8.36 15.60
C PHE A 42 -2.97 8.02 17.07
N ASP A 43 -4.01 8.23 17.88
CA ASP A 43 -3.97 7.88 19.30
C ASP A 43 -3.99 6.36 19.51
N HIS A 44 -3.20 5.91 20.49
CA HIS A 44 -3.17 4.55 21.04
C HIS A 44 -2.99 3.44 19.98
N VAL A 45 -2.06 3.63 19.03
CA VAL A 45 -1.76 2.64 17.99
C VAL A 45 -0.39 1.99 18.17
N LEU A 46 -0.27 0.74 17.70
CA LEU A 46 1.01 0.07 17.47
C LEU A 46 1.31 0.08 15.97
N VAL A 47 2.55 0.36 15.60
CA VAL A 47 2.98 0.35 14.20
C VAL A 47 3.65 -0.98 13.89
N THR A 48 3.15 -1.68 12.87
CA THR A 48 3.72 -2.95 12.41
C THR A 48 3.65 -3.05 10.89
N PRO A 49 4.70 -3.53 10.21
CA PRO A 49 4.65 -3.80 8.78
C PRO A 49 3.75 -5.01 8.49
N TYR A 50 3.09 -5.01 7.33
CA TYR A 50 2.32 -6.15 6.84
C TYR A 50 2.50 -6.36 5.33
N LEU A 51 2.12 -7.54 4.83
CA LEU A 51 2.16 -7.85 3.41
C LEU A 51 0.97 -7.22 2.68
N MET A 52 1.25 -6.26 1.80
CA MET A 52 0.24 -5.75 0.87
C MET A 52 0.14 -6.64 -0.37
N LEU A 53 -1.06 -7.17 -0.64
CA LEU A 53 -1.34 -7.98 -1.83
C LEU A 53 -1.69 -7.13 -3.07
N GLY A 54 -2.15 -5.90 -2.87
CA GLY A 54 -2.48 -4.97 -3.94
C GLY A 54 -1.25 -4.40 -4.65
N ALA A 55 -1.34 -4.21 -5.96
CA ALA A 55 -0.29 -3.52 -6.72
C ALA A 55 -0.48 -2.01 -6.63
N THR A 56 0.55 -1.29 -6.17
CA THR A 56 0.59 0.18 -6.17
C THR A 56 1.71 0.68 -7.06
N ASP A 57 1.69 1.97 -7.40
CA ASP A 57 2.74 2.60 -8.20
C ASP A 57 4.09 2.68 -7.50
N ALA A 58 4.16 2.35 -6.20
CA ALA A 58 5.38 2.11 -5.44
C ALA A 58 6.43 1.28 -6.21
N ARG A 59 5.99 0.25 -6.96
CA ARG A 59 6.89 -0.61 -7.78
C ARG A 59 7.68 0.16 -8.85
N LYS A 60 7.20 1.32 -9.29
CA LYS A 60 7.87 2.17 -10.29
C LYS A 60 9.01 2.98 -9.69
N TYR A 61 9.01 3.20 -8.39
CA TYR A 61 9.99 4.02 -7.68
C TYR A 61 11.18 3.22 -7.11
N GLN A 62 11.21 1.90 -7.30
CA GLN A 62 12.27 1.03 -6.76
C GLN A 62 13.68 1.37 -7.23
N LYS A 63 13.82 2.00 -8.41
CA LYS A 63 15.11 2.49 -8.89
C LYS A 63 15.60 3.76 -8.18
N LEU A 64 14.72 4.45 -7.46
CA LEU A 64 15.00 5.72 -6.80
C LEU A 64 15.28 5.54 -5.30
N SER A 65 14.62 4.59 -4.64
CA SER A 65 14.76 4.37 -3.20
C SER A 65 14.48 2.92 -2.82
N LYS A 66 15.13 2.45 -1.75
CA LYS A 66 14.81 1.18 -1.06
C LYS A 66 13.74 1.36 0.04
N HIS A 67 13.55 2.59 0.51
CA HIS A 67 12.59 2.96 1.56
C HIS A 67 11.28 3.39 0.90
N ILE A 68 10.42 2.43 0.56
CA ILE A 68 9.14 2.65 -0.13
C ILE A 68 8.01 2.04 0.68
N TYR A 69 7.36 2.87 1.49
CA TYR A 69 6.28 2.46 2.37
C TYR A 69 4.91 2.70 1.76
N ARG A 70 4.03 1.70 1.85
CA ARG A 70 2.66 1.74 1.32
C ARG A 70 1.73 1.91 2.50
N PHE A 71 1.30 3.14 2.74
CA PHE A 71 0.48 3.49 3.89
C PHE A 71 -0.63 4.45 3.47
N THR A 72 -1.85 4.13 3.86
CA THR A 72 -3.03 4.98 3.66
C THR A 72 -3.45 5.49 5.05
N PRO A 73 -3.29 6.79 5.34
CA PRO A 73 -3.49 7.35 6.69
C PRO A 73 -4.96 7.58 7.02
N VAL A 74 -5.74 6.51 7.07
CA VAL A 74 -7.17 6.53 7.36
C VAL A 74 -7.53 5.37 8.29
N ARG A 75 -8.55 5.54 9.12
CA ARG A 75 -9.12 4.45 9.94
C ARG A 75 -10.20 3.78 9.12
N MET A 76 -9.89 2.59 8.58
CA MET A 76 -10.83 1.78 7.81
C MET A 76 -11.29 0.57 8.59
N ASP A 77 -12.60 0.37 8.63
CA ASP A 77 -13.16 -0.92 9.01
C ASP A 77 -13.23 -1.89 7.82
N ARG A 78 -13.65 -3.13 8.09
CA ARG A 78 -13.78 -4.16 7.05
C ARG A 78 -14.76 -3.77 5.95
N SER A 79 -15.85 -3.06 6.29
CA SER A 79 -16.84 -2.62 5.31
C SER A 79 -16.28 -1.56 4.37
N GLU A 80 -15.40 -0.68 4.86
CA GLU A 80 -14.71 0.32 4.04
C GLU A 80 -13.71 -0.34 3.09
N VAL A 81 -12.95 -1.32 3.58
CA VAL A 81 -12.02 -2.09 2.73
C VAL A 81 -12.76 -2.86 1.64
N GLU A 82 -13.90 -3.49 1.96
CA GLU A 82 -14.72 -4.24 0.99
C GLU A 82 -15.35 -3.33 -0.08
N ARG A 83 -15.52 -2.03 0.20
CA ARG A 83 -16.02 -1.04 -0.78
C ARG A 83 -14.95 -0.49 -1.71
N MET A 84 -13.65 -0.73 -1.46
CA MET A 84 -12.60 -0.31 -2.39
C MET A 84 -12.80 -0.99 -3.74
N HIS A 85 -12.92 -0.21 -4.82
CA HIS A 85 -13.29 -0.69 -6.16
C HIS A 85 -14.68 -1.34 -6.24
N GLY A 86 -15.53 -1.10 -5.24
CA GLY A 86 -16.88 -1.62 -5.13
C GLY A 86 -17.96 -0.58 -5.44
N VAL A 87 -19.21 -0.98 -5.25
CA VAL A 87 -20.35 -0.06 -5.35
C VAL A 87 -20.34 0.90 -4.17
N ASP A 88 -20.63 2.18 -4.43
CA ASP A 88 -20.78 3.21 -3.40
C ASP A 88 -19.52 3.39 -2.54
N GLU A 89 -18.35 3.31 -3.20
CA GLU A 89 -17.06 3.65 -2.60
C GLU A 89 -17.09 5.08 -2.03
N ARG A 90 -16.75 5.21 -0.76
CA ARG A 90 -16.82 6.47 -0.01
C ARG A 90 -15.84 6.47 1.15
N ILE A 91 -15.52 7.67 1.62
CA ILE A 91 -14.61 7.93 2.72
C ILE A 91 -15.22 9.03 3.60
N SER A 92 -15.06 8.90 4.92
CA SER A 92 -15.55 9.92 5.85
C SER A 92 -14.72 11.20 5.74
N GLU A 93 -15.36 12.34 5.99
CA GLU A 93 -14.67 13.64 6.06
C GLU A 93 -13.56 13.63 7.12
N GLN A 94 -13.78 12.92 8.24
CA GLN A 94 -12.77 12.73 9.28
C GLN A 94 -11.53 12.02 8.75
N ASN A 95 -11.70 10.95 7.96
CA ASN A 95 -10.58 10.23 7.34
C ASN A 95 -9.84 11.11 6.31
N ILE A 96 -10.56 11.96 5.55
CA ILE A 96 -9.94 12.93 4.65
C ILE A 96 -9.07 13.94 5.42
N ARG A 97 -9.60 14.50 6.52
CA ARG A 97 -8.85 15.45 7.37
C ARG A 97 -7.63 14.79 8.01
N LEU A 98 -7.80 13.57 8.53
CA LEU A 98 -6.71 12.79 9.11
C LEU A 98 -5.59 12.52 8.09
N ALA A 99 -5.96 12.16 6.85
CA ALA A 99 -4.98 11.94 5.80
C ALA A 99 -4.21 13.22 5.44
N ALA A 100 -4.91 14.35 5.33
CA ALA A 100 -4.28 15.64 5.06
C ALA A 100 -3.30 16.04 6.18
N THR A 101 -3.71 15.89 7.44
CA THR A 101 -2.83 16.13 8.61
C THR A 101 -1.62 15.21 8.57
N PHE A 102 -1.81 13.91 8.36
CA PHE A 102 -0.72 12.95 8.30
C PHE A 102 0.33 13.31 7.24
N TYR A 103 -0.09 13.59 6.00
CA TYR A 103 0.86 13.95 4.94
C TYR A 103 1.57 15.27 5.23
N ALA A 104 0.88 16.26 5.81
CA ALA A 104 1.53 17.50 6.23
C ALA A 104 2.59 17.26 7.31
N THR A 105 2.26 16.49 8.36
CA THR A 105 3.19 16.11 9.43
C THR A 105 4.38 15.32 8.88
N LEU A 106 4.15 14.35 7.98
CA LEU A 106 5.21 13.54 7.38
C LEU A 106 6.23 14.38 6.61
N ILE A 107 5.75 15.38 5.86
CA ILE A 107 6.56 16.22 4.98
C ILE A 107 7.29 17.31 5.77
N GLN A 108 6.67 17.86 6.82
CA GLN A 108 7.23 18.96 7.59
C GLN A 108 8.35 18.53 8.54
N GLY A 109 8.33 17.27 9.01
CA GLY A 109 9.34 16.76 9.94
C GLY A 109 8.98 17.03 11.39
#